data_AF-A0A0X3V2J9-F1
#
_entry.id   AF-A0A0X3V2J9-F1
#
_cell.length_a   1.000
_cell.length_b   1.000
_cell.length_c   1.000
_cell.angle_alpha   90.00
_cell.angle_beta   90.00
_cell.angle_gamma   90.00
#
_symmetry.space_group_name_H-M   'P 1'
#
loop_
_entity.id
_entity.type
_entity.pdbx_description
1 polymer ?
#
loop_
_entity_poly.entity_id
_entity_poly.type
_entity_poly.pdbx_seq_one_letter_code
_entity_poly.pdbx_strand_id
1 'polypeptide(L)'
;MTHRTAPPPPAPAPAPAPPISADALRDLLGARLHTEVLRHAVERTGADEEFASRQITECLRYLYLVSRYGGRLGGLFLPVEQDIDEIWHYLILQTREYRALCARLPGGFFIEHRSIGYEEYQREPGREQALEEALRWIPLYCREFGPFDEGALPHWTIVRFLHVRMGMSLAEIAALEPPAG
;
A
#
# COMPACT_ATOMS: atom_id res chain seq x y z
N MET A 1 49.98 21.40 29.36
CA MET A 1 49.26 20.13 29.16
C MET A 1 47.77 20.41 29.23
N THR A 2 47.12 20.59 28.07
CA THR A 2 45.66 20.72 27.98
C THR A 2 45.11 19.43 27.39
N HIS A 3 44.47 18.62 28.22
CA HIS A 3 43.80 17.39 27.79
C HIS A 3 42.57 17.79 26.96
N ARG A 4 42.59 17.46 25.66
CA ARG A 4 41.44 17.62 24.78
C ARG A 4 40.56 16.38 24.92
N THR A 5 39.45 16.52 25.62
CA THR A 5 38.45 15.45 25.78
C THR A 5 37.79 15.19 24.43
N ALA A 6 37.75 13.91 24.01
CA ALA A 6 37.06 13.51 22.79
C ALA A 6 35.54 13.75 22.91
N PRO A 7 34.87 14.14 21.81
CA PRO A 7 33.42 14.30 21.82
C PRO A 7 32.72 12.94 22.06
N PRO A 8 31.57 12.94 22.74
CA PRO A 8 30.80 11.72 22.97
C PRO A 8 30.31 11.12 21.64
N PRO A 9 30.15 9.79 21.55
CA PRO A 9 29.62 9.13 20.36
C PRO A 9 28.18 9.61 20.08
N PRO A 10 27.77 9.64 18.80
CA PRO A 10 26.41 10.01 18.43
C PRO A 10 25.41 9.05 19.09
N ALA A 11 24.28 9.61 19.54
CA ALA A 11 23.20 8.82 20.10
C ALA A 11 22.73 7.76 19.09
N PRO A 12 22.36 6.54 19.54
CA PRO A 12 21.81 5.53 18.65
C PRO A 12 20.56 6.07 17.96
N ALA A 13 20.41 5.75 16.67
CA ALA A 13 19.22 6.10 15.92
C ALA A 13 17.96 5.56 16.63
N PRO A 14 16.85 6.31 16.65
CA PRO A 14 15.61 5.85 17.27
C PRO A 14 15.18 4.53 16.64
N ALA A 15 14.67 3.61 17.46
CA ALA A 15 14.11 2.35 16.99
C ALA A 15 12.97 2.64 15.97
N PRO A 16 12.83 1.85 14.91
CA PRO A 16 11.76 2.04 13.94
C PRO A 16 10.39 1.99 14.63
N ALA A 17 9.48 2.86 14.21
CA ALA A 17 8.10 2.84 14.69
C ALA A 17 7.45 1.47 14.41
N PRO A 18 6.53 0.99 15.26
CA PRO A 18 5.84 -0.25 15.01
C PRO A 18 5.01 -0.18 13.72
N PRO A 19 4.84 -1.30 13.00
CA PRO A 19 3.98 -1.34 11.82
C PRO A 19 2.53 -0.96 12.14
N ILE A 20 1.88 -0.33 11.16
CA ILE A 20 0.47 0.06 11.23
C ILE A 20 -0.38 -1.21 11.16
N SER A 21 -1.21 -1.41 12.18
CA SER A 21 -2.10 -2.57 12.27
C SER A 21 -3.31 -2.46 11.34
N ALA A 22 -3.90 -3.61 11.02
CA ALA A 22 -5.17 -3.66 10.29
C ALA A 22 -6.30 -2.93 11.05
N ASP A 23 -6.33 -3.02 12.38
CA ASP A 23 -7.30 -2.30 13.21
C ASP A 23 -7.15 -0.78 13.07
N ALA A 24 -5.91 -0.27 13.10
CA ALA A 24 -5.66 1.16 12.91
C ALA A 24 -6.13 1.65 11.53
N LEU A 25 -5.95 0.83 10.49
CA LEU A 25 -6.48 1.12 9.15
C LEU A 25 -8.02 1.08 9.14
N ARG A 26 -8.64 0.07 9.74
CA ARG A 26 -10.09 -0.05 9.86
C ARG A 26 -10.69 1.19 10.53
N ASP A 27 -10.05 1.70 11.57
CA ASP A 27 -10.50 2.88 12.31
C ASP A 27 -10.49 4.15 11.44
N LEU A 28 -9.69 4.19 10.36
CA LEU A 28 -9.75 5.24 9.34
C LEU A 28 -11.04 5.22 8.53
N LEU A 29 -11.75 4.10 8.40
CA LEU A 29 -13.09 4.11 7.81
C LEU A 29 -14.13 4.48 8.88
N GLY A 30 -13.94 3.97 10.09
CA GLY A 30 -14.94 3.98 11.15
C GLY A 30 -15.95 2.85 10.97
N ALA A 31 -16.53 2.38 12.08
CA ALA A 31 -17.31 1.15 12.13
C ALA A 31 -18.45 1.08 11.09
N ARG A 32 -19.24 2.15 10.95
CA ARG A 32 -20.38 2.19 10.03
C ARG A 32 -19.95 1.96 8.57
N LEU A 33 -18.98 2.74 8.10
CA LEU A 33 -18.52 2.64 6.71
C LEU A 33 -17.80 1.32 6.46
N HIS A 34 -17.03 0.82 7.44
CA HIS A 34 -16.42 -0.50 7.34
C HIS A 34 -17.47 -1.61 7.13
N THR A 35 -18.56 -1.61 7.89
CA THR A 35 -19.67 -2.58 7.71
C THR A 35 -20.32 -2.45 6.33
N GLU A 36 -20.51 -1.22 5.84
CA GLU A 36 -21.09 -0.97 4.51
C GLU A 36 -20.18 -1.52 3.39
N VAL A 37 -18.88 -1.24 3.45
CA VAL A 37 -17.88 -1.72 2.49
C VAL A 37 -17.72 -3.24 2.57
N LEU A 38 -17.71 -3.83 3.77
CA LEU A 38 -17.60 -5.28 3.94
C LEU A 38 -18.76 -6.02 3.29
N ARG A 39 -19.99 -5.57 3.54
CA ARG A 39 -21.16 -6.12 2.88
C ARG A 39 -21.06 -5.98 1.36
N HIS A 40 -20.63 -4.83 0.86
CA HIS A 40 -20.44 -4.62 -0.57
C HIS A 40 -19.41 -5.58 -1.17
N ALA A 41 -18.25 -5.76 -0.51
CA ALA A 41 -17.20 -6.66 -0.97
C ALA A 41 -17.68 -8.12 -1.02
N VAL A 42 -18.38 -8.59 0.03
CA VAL A 42 -19.00 -9.93 0.08
C VAL A 42 -20.02 -10.11 -1.04
N GLU A 43 -20.94 -9.16 -1.23
CA GLU A 43 -21.97 -9.22 -2.28
C GLU A 43 -21.36 -9.20 -3.69
N ARG A 44 -20.28 -8.44 -3.90
CA ARG A 44 -19.66 -8.21 -5.21
C ARG A 44 -18.76 -9.36 -5.65
N THR A 45 -18.05 -9.99 -4.71
CA THR A 45 -17.03 -11.03 -4.98
C THR A 45 -17.54 -12.44 -4.67
N GLY A 46 -18.55 -12.58 -3.81
CA GLY A 46 -19.00 -13.87 -3.28
C GLY A 46 -18.03 -14.52 -2.30
N ALA A 47 -16.98 -13.82 -1.87
CA ALA A 47 -16.01 -14.31 -0.90
C ALA A 47 -16.59 -14.36 0.52
N ASP A 48 -15.96 -15.14 1.40
CA ASP A 48 -16.27 -15.09 2.83
C ASP A 48 -15.86 -13.75 3.47
N GLU A 49 -16.38 -13.49 4.67
CA GLU A 49 -16.15 -12.22 5.36
C GLU A 49 -14.67 -12.00 5.72
N GLU A 50 -13.89 -13.04 5.96
CA GLU A 50 -12.47 -12.92 6.32
C GLU A 50 -11.67 -12.46 5.10
N PHE A 51 -11.89 -13.09 3.95
CA PHE A 51 -11.27 -12.70 2.70
C PHE A 51 -11.69 -11.28 2.27
N ALA A 52 -12.99 -10.95 2.38
CA ALA A 52 -13.48 -9.61 2.09
C ALA A 52 -12.89 -8.56 3.04
N SER A 53 -12.76 -8.87 4.33
CA SER A 53 -12.09 -7.99 5.31
C SER A 53 -10.61 -7.78 4.95
N ARG A 54 -9.94 -8.81 4.43
CA ARG A 54 -8.56 -8.68 3.95
C ARG A 54 -8.48 -7.78 2.72
N GLN A 55 -9.39 -7.89 1.76
CA GLN A 55 -9.45 -6.99 0.60
C GLN A 55 -9.58 -5.53 1.03
N ILE A 56 -10.44 -5.23 2.00
CA ILE A 56 -10.60 -3.87 2.56
C ILE A 56 -9.28 -3.40 3.19
N THR A 57 -8.61 -4.26 3.96
CA THR A 57 -7.32 -3.94 4.58
C THR A 57 -6.27 -3.60 3.53
N GLU A 58 -6.15 -4.39 2.46
CA GLU A 58 -5.19 -4.11 1.37
C GLU A 58 -5.56 -2.86 0.56
N CYS A 59 -6.84 -2.58 0.35
CA CYS A 59 -7.31 -1.33 -0.23
C CYS A 59 -6.88 -0.11 0.62
N LEU A 60 -7.01 -0.20 1.95
CA LEU A 60 -6.57 0.87 2.85
C LEU A 60 -5.05 1.02 2.89
N ARG A 61 -4.30 -0.07 2.79
CA ARG A 61 -2.82 -0.05 2.64
C ARG A 61 -2.42 0.64 1.33
N TYR A 62 -3.10 0.34 0.23
CA TYR A 62 -2.94 1.02 -1.05
C TYR A 62 -3.15 2.54 -0.90
N LEU A 63 -4.29 2.97 -0.36
CA LEU A 63 -4.61 4.39 -0.20
C LEU A 63 -3.63 5.11 0.73
N TYR A 64 -3.18 4.43 1.78
CA TYR A 64 -2.16 4.94 2.69
C TYR A 64 -0.84 5.19 1.96
N LEU A 65 -0.38 4.24 1.14
CA LEU A 65 0.85 4.40 0.37
C LEU A 65 0.75 5.55 -0.63
N VAL A 66 -0.35 5.64 -1.36
CA VAL A 66 -0.59 6.75 -2.31
C VAL A 66 -0.60 8.09 -1.58
N SER A 67 -1.31 8.18 -0.45
CA SER A 67 -1.40 9.39 0.36
C SER A 67 -0.04 9.83 0.91
N ARG A 68 0.75 8.88 1.45
CA ARG A 68 2.02 9.19 2.12
C ARG A 68 3.17 9.38 1.13
N TYR A 69 3.14 8.67 0.01
CA TYR A 69 4.29 8.52 -0.88
C TYR A 69 4.03 8.95 -2.32
N GLY A 70 2.93 9.64 -2.63
CA GLY A 70 2.56 10.01 -4.00
C GLY A 70 3.61 10.78 -4.82
N GLY A 71 4.55 11.50 -4.18
CA GLY A 71 5.69 12.16 -4.85
C GLY A 71 6.91 11.26 -5.11
N ARG A 72 7.13 10.25 -4.25
CA ARG A 72 7.77 8.96 -4.66
C ARG A 72 6.69 8.24 -5.47
N LEU A 73 6.65 6.96 -5.80
CA LEU A 73 5.55 6.41 -6.63
C LEU A 73 5.22 7.14 -7.99
N GLY A 74 5.65 8.36 -8.35
CA GLY A 74 5.51 8.95 -9.69
C GLY A 74 4.10 9.05 -10.27
N GLY A 75 3.03 9.09 -9.44
CA GLY A 75 1.65 8.99 -9.95
C GLY A 75 1.24 7.57 -10.37
N LEU A 76 1.97 6.54 -9.92
CA LEU A 76 1.79 5.15 -10.29
C LEU A 76 0.42 4.57 -9.95
N PHE A 77 -0.05 3.77 -10.90
CA PHE A 77 -0.95 2.65 -10.68
C PHE A 77 -0.19 1.56 -9.91
N LEU A 78 -0.46 1.38 -8.61
CA LEU A 78 0.01 0.17 -7.93
C LEU A 78 -0.78 -1.01 -8.50
N PRO A 79 -0.12 -2.09 -8.97
CA PRO A 79 -0.80 -3.24 -9.57
C PRO A 79 -1.51 -4.06 -8.47
N VAL A 80 -2.69 -3.60 -8.10
CA VAL A 80 -3.65 -4.30 -7.24
C VAL A 80 -4.57 -5.15 -8.10
N GLU A 81 -5.16 -6.20 -7.51
CA GLU A 81 -6.23 -6.93 -8.18
C GLU A 81 -7.48 -6.07 -8.38
N GLN A 82 -8.29 -6.44 -9.38
CA GLN A 82 -9.53 -5.75 -9.72
C GLN A 82 -10.47 -5.57 -8.52
N ASP A 83 -10.57 -6.56 -7.63
CA ASP A 83 -11.46 -6.47 -6.47
C ASP A 83 -11.06 -5.35 -5.49
N ILE A 84 -9.77 -5.02 -5.41
CA ILE A 84 -9.27 -3.91 -4.58
C ILE A 84 -9.63 -2.57 -5.21
N ASP A 85 -9.52 -2.47 -6.54
CA ASP A 85 -9.92 -1.29 -7.30
C ASP A 85 -11.44 -1.04 -7.19
N GLU A 86 -12.25 -2.09 -7.26
CA GLU A 86 -13.71 -2.01 -7.08
C GLU A 86 -14.10 -1.54 -5.67
N ILE A 87 -13.42 -2.00 -4.62
CA ILE A 87 -13.62 -1.48 -3.26
C ILE A 87 -13.29 0.02 -3.21
N TRP A 88 -12.22 0.45 -3.87
CA TRP A 88 -11.88 1.86 -3.94
C TRP A 88 -12.93 2.66 -4.72
N HIS A 89 -13.44 2.16 -5.84
CA HIS A 89 -14.54 2.78 -6.58
C HIS A 89 -15.78 2.93 -5.71
N TYR A 90 -16.14 1.91 -4.95
CA TYR A 90 -17.24 1.99 -3.99
C TYR A 90 -17.02 3.10 -2.96
N LEU A 91 -15.80 3.21 -2.41
CA LEU A 91 -15.44 4.27 -1.48
C LEU A 91 -15.57 5.66 -2.12
N ILE A 92 -15.09 5.86 -3.35
CA ILE A 92 -15.16 7.16 -4.06
C ILE A 92 -16.61 7.65 -4.20
N LEU A 93 -17.55 6.74 -4.41
CA LEU A 93 -18.99 7.07 -4.50
C LEU A 93 -19.57 7.56 -3.17
N GLN A 94 -18.96 7.21 -2.04
CA GLN A 94 -19.30 7.76 -0.72
C GLN A 94 -18.64 9.14 -0.52
N THR A 95 -19.00 10.10 -1.37
CA THR A 95 -18.24 11.36 -1.58
C THR A 95 -17.83 12.10 -0.29
N ARG A 96 -18.73 12.23 0.69
CA ARG A 96 -18.44 12.90 1.98
C ARG A 96 -17.48 12.07 2.82
N GLU A 97 -17.79 10.79 2.99
CA GLU A 97 -17.02 9.82 3.76
C GLU A 97 -15.61 9.63 3.18
N TYR A 98 -15.49 9.53 1.85
CA TYR A 98 -14.22 9.41 1.14
C TYR A 98 -13.34 10.63 1.30
N ARG A 99 -13.93 11.84 1.23
CA ARG A 99 -13.21 13.08 1.53
C ARG A 99 -12.69 13.08 2.98
N ALA A 100 -13.48 12.59 3.93
CA ALA A 100 -13.07 12.46 5.33
C ALA A 100 -12.01 11.37 5.54
N LEU A 101 -12.07 10.26 4.80
CA LEU A 101 -11.02 9.24 4.78
C LEU A 101 -9.71 9.86 4.26
N CYS A 102 -9.73 10.53 3.11
CA CYS A 102 -8.57 11.19 2.51
C CYS A 102 -7.92 12.20 3.46
N ALA A 103 -8.72 13.00 4.18
CA ALA A 103 -8.23 13.95 5.16
C ALA A 103 -7.57 13.30 6.39
N ARG A 104 -7.93 12.05 6.73
CA ARG A 104 -7.34 11.27 7.83
C ARG A 104 -6.09 10.50 7.40
N LEU A 105 -5.90 10.26 6.11
CA LEU A 105 -4.69 9.63 5.59
C LEU A 105 -3.47 10.55 5.76
N PRO A 106 -2.23 10.01 5.80
CA PRO A 106 -1.03 10.77 6.17
C PRO A 106 -0.74 12.01 5.32
N GLY A 107 -1.13 12.00 4.05
CA GLY A 107 -0.95 13.14 3.14
C GLY A 107 -2.00 14.23 3.31
N GLY A 108 -3.17 13.92 3.90
CA GLY A 108 -4.23 14.89 4.15
C GLY A 108 -4.85 15.52 2.90
N PHE A 109 -4.61 14.97 1.71
CA PHE A 109 -5.14 15.47 0.43
C PHE A 109 -6.14 14.49 -0.17
N PHE A 110 -7.01 15.01 -1.04
CA PHE A 110 -7.98 14.20 -1.78
C PHE A 110 -7.27 13.37 -2.84
N ILE A 111 -7.37 12.04 -2.75
CA ILE A 111 -6.79 11.14 -3.76
C ILE A 111 -7.76 11.05 -4.93
N GLU A 112 -7.37 11.65 -6.05
CA GLU A 112 -8.12 11.57 -7.31
C GLU A 112 -7.92 10.21 -7.94
N HIS A 113 -9.02 9.62 -8.43
CA HIS A 113 -8.98 8.44 -9.27
C HIS A 113 -9.23 8.84 -10.72
N ARG A 114 -8.44 8.29 -11.64
CA ARG A 114 -8.69 8.37 -13.08
C ARG A 114 -8.74 6.96 -13.63
N SER A 115 -9.80 6.64 -14.35
CA SER A 115 -9.91 5.43 -15.16
C SER A 115 -9.01 5.55 -16.39
N ILE A 116 -7.70 5.52 -16.18
CA ILE A 116 -6.73 5.38 -17.27
C ILE A 116 -6.64 3.89 -17.55
N GLY A 117 -6.96 3.48 -18.78
CA GLY A 117 -6.76 2.10 -19.18
C GLY A 117 -5.28 1.72 -19.08
N TYR A 118 -4.98 0.49 -18.69
CA TYR A 118 -3.61 -0.05 -18.68
C TYR A 118 -2.89 0.17 -20.03
N GLU A 119 -3.65 0.22 -21.13
CA GLU A 119 -3.20 0.51 -22.50
C GLU A 119 -2.69 1.94 -22.71
N GLU A 120 -3.18 2.93 -21.96
CA GLU A 120 -2.68 4.32 -22.03
C GLU A 120 -1.37 4.49 -21.24
N TYR A 121 -1.17 3.68 -20.20
CA TYR A 121 0.09 3.60 -19.46
C TYR A 121 1.20 2.87 -20.26
N GLN A 122 0.82 1.95 -21.17
CA GLN A 122 1.72 1.20 -22.05
C GLN A 122 2.34 2.01 -23.20
N ARG A 123 2.06 3.32 -23.34
CA ARG A 123 2.77 4.20 -24.30
C ARG A 123 4.16 4.57 -23.74
N GLU A 124 5.00 3.54 -23.74
CA GLU A 124 6.47 3.46 -23.63
C GLU A 124 7.21 4.23 -22.52
N PRO A 125 7.10 3.80 -21.25
CA PRO A 125 8.29 3.60 -20.43
C PRO A 125 9.05 2.36 -20.92
N GLY A 126 10.39 2.41 -20.93
CA GLY A 126 11.20 1.23 -21.23
C GLY A 126 10.89 0.07 -20.26
N ARG A 127 11.04 -1.18 -20.70
CA ARG A 127 10.75 -2.38 -19.89
C ARG A 127 11.36 -2.34 -18.48
N GLU A 128 12.55 -1.77 -18.37
CA GLU A 128 13.28 -1.59 -17.11
C GLU A 128 12.58 -0.58 -16.19
N GLN A 129 12.18 0.57 -16.73
CA GLN A 129 11.44 1.59 -15.99
C GLN A 129 10.09 1.08 -15.52
N ALA A 130 9.35 0.35 -16.36
CA ALA A 130 8.07 -0.26 -15.97
C ALA A 130 8.24 -1.30 -14.83
N LEU A 131 9.34 -2.06 -14.85
CA LEU A 131 9.65 -3.01 -13.78
C LEU A 131 10.05 -2.29 -12.49
N GLU A 132 10.91 -1.28 -12.57
CA GLU A 132 11.30 -0.45 -11.43
C GLU A 132 10.05 0.17 -10.77
N GLU A 133 9.18 0.73 -11.59
CA GLU A 133 7.91 1.32 -11.17
C GLU A 133 6.98 0.31 -10.50
N ALA A 134 6.87 -0.90 -11.04
CA ALA A 134 6.07 -1.98 -10.46
C ALA A 134 6.61 -2.51 -9.11
N LEU A 135 7.90 -2.33 -8.81
CA LEU A 135 8.55 -2.86 -7.61
C LEU A 135 8.80 -1.80 -6.52
N ARG A 136 8.94 -0.52 -6.88
CA ARG A 136 9.37 0.55 -5.95
C ARG A 136 8.50 0.75 -4.72
N TRP A 137 7.26 0.27 -4.74
CA TRP A 137 6.32 0.41 -3.64
C TRP A 137 6.50 -0.67 -2.57
N ILE A 138 7.05 -1.84 -2.92
CA ILE A 138 7.23 -2.98 -2.00
C ILE A 138 8.02 -2.58 -0.74
N PRO A 139 9.18 -1.90 -0.83
CA PRO A 139 9.91 -1.49 0.36
C PRO A 139 9.15 -0.46 1.20
N LEU A 140 8.27 0.35 0.57
CA LEU A 140 7.43 1.31 1.28
C LEU A 140 6.30 0.60 2.02
N TYR A 141 5.67 -0.41 1.41
CA TYR A 141 4.70 -1.28 2.06
C TYR A 141 5.30 -1.93 3.30
N CYS A 142 6.46 -2.58 3.16
CA CYS A 142 7.07 -3.30 4.26
C CYS A 142 7.49 -2.37 5.41
N ARG A 143 7.91 -1.14 5.11
CA ARG A 143 8.21 -0.14 6.14
C ARG A 143 6.98 0.25 6.97
N GLU A 144 5.82 0.38 6.34
CA GLU A 144 4.61 0.84 7.04
C GLU A 144 3.82 -0.30 7.69
N PHE A 145 3.77 -1.48 7.07
CA PHE A 145 2.84 -2.56 7.45
C PHE A 145 3.53 -3.85 7.89
N GLY A 146 4.86 -3.92 7.76
CA GLY A 146 5.61 -5.15 7.96
C GLY A 146 5.64 -6.04 6.70
N PRO A 147 6.26 -7.23 6.80
CA PRO A 147 6.39 -8.14 5.66
C PRO A 147 5.02 -8.64 5.19
N PHE A 148 4.95 -9.04 3.93
CA PHE A 148 3.77 -9.73 3.41
C PHE A 148 3.59 -11.10 4.10
N ASP A 149 2.34 -11.49 4.25
CA ASP A 149 1.92 -12.84 4.60
C ASP A 149 1.24 -13.50 3.38
N GLU A 150 0.94 -14.80 3.47
CA GLU A 150 0.28 -15.53 2.39
C GLU A 150 -1.10 -14.95 2.04
N GLY A 151 -1.80 -14.39 3.03
CA GLY A 151 -3.09 -13.72 2.84
C GLY A 151 -3.03 -12.46 1.97
N ALA A 152 -1.85 -11.85 1.80
CA ALA A 152 -1.67 -10.71 0.90
C ALA A 152 -1.58 -11.10 -0.58
N LEU A 153 -1.13 -12.32 -0.88
CA LEU A 153 -0.84 -12.77 -2.25
C LEU A 153 -2.03 -12.66 -3.22
N PRO A 154 -3.28 -12.99 -2.81
CA PRO A 154 -4.42 -12.85 -3.69
C PRO A 154 -4.74 -11.41 -4.08
N HIS A 155 -4.15 -10.39 -3.44
CA HIS A 155 -4.54 -8.98 -3.60
C HIS A 155 -3.49 -8.12 -4.32
N TRP A 156 -2.24 -8.60 -4.41
CA TRP A 156 -1.11 -7.88 -4.99
C TRP A 156 -0.50 -8.67 -6.15
N THR A 157 -0.81 -8.27 -7.39
CA THR A 157 -0.44 -9.03 -8.61
C THR A 157 1.07 -9.28 -8.69
N ILE A 158 1.88 -8.24 -8.46
CA ILE A 158 3.34 -8.34 -8.58
C ILE A 158 3.96 -9.19 -7.46
N VAL A 159 3.43 -9.10 -6.24
CA VAL A 159 3.93 -9.91 -5.10
C VAL A 159 3.62 -11.39 -5.34
N ARG A 160 2.41 -11.70 -5.81
CA ARG A 160 2.04 -13.06 -6.21
C ARG A 160 2.90 -13.59 -7.35
N PHE A 161 3.19 -12.75 -8.35
CA PHE A 161 4.07 -13.13 -9.45
C PHE A 161 5.49 -13.48 -8.94
N LEU A 162 6.10 -12.62 -8.13
CA LEU A 162 7.42 -12.87 -7.54
C LEU A 162 7.43 -14.16 -6.71
N HIS A 163 6.38 -14.40 -5.92
CA HIS A 163 6.31 -15.58 -5.09
C HIS A 163 6.09 -16.87 -5.89
N VAL A 164 5.00 -16.92 -6.66
CA VAL A 164 4.52 -18.15 -7.31
C VAL A 164 5.28 -18.47 -8.59
N ARG A 165 5.67 -17.45 -9.36
CA ARG A 165 6.29 -17.63 -10.68
C ARG A 165 7.81 -17.52 -10.65
N MET A 166 8.36 -16.66 -9.79
CA MET A 166 9.81 -16.49 -9.65
C MET A 166 10.39 -17.29 -8.48
N GLY A 167 9.55 -17.92 -7.65
CA GLY A 167 9.98 -18.78 -6.55
C GLY A 167 10.60 -18.02 -5.38
N MET A 168 10.43 -16.71 -5.30
CA MET A 168 10.94 -15.91 -4.18
C MET A 168 10.11 -16.14 -2.92
N SER A 169 10.76 -16.31 -1.79
CA SER A 169 10.09 -16.30 -0.48
C SER A 169 9.55 -14.91 -0.14
N LEU A 170 8.53 -14.83 0.72
CA LEU A 170 8.00 -13.55 1.20
C LEU A 170 9.07 -12.72 1.95
N ALA A 171 10.04 -13.39 2.59
CA ALA A 171 11.16 -12.73 3.24
C ALA A 171 12.11 -12.07 2.23
N GLU A 172 12.41 -12.75 1.11
CA GLU A 172 13.23 -12.17 0.02
C GLU A 172 12.52 -10.99 -0.65
N ILE A 173 11.19 -11.09 -0.85
CA ILE A 173 10.39 -9.98 -1.39
C ILE A 173 10.39 -8.79 -0.43
N ALA A 174 10.24 -9.04 0.88
CA ALA A 174 10.28 -7.98 1.90
C ALA A 174 11.67 -7.34 2.05
N ALA A 175 12.73 -8.04 1.65
CA ALA A 175 14.11 -7.56 1.68
C ALA A 175 14.52 -6.78 0.41
N LEU A 176 13.62 -6.59 -0.56
CA LEU A 176 13.89 -5.76 -1.74
C LEU A 176 14.28 -4.34 -1.31
N GLU A 177 15.36 -3.83 -1.88
CA GLU A 177 15.81 -2.47 -1.65
C GLU A 177 15.10 -1.50 -2.60
N PRO A 178 14.91 -0.22 -2.21
CA PRO A 178 14.46 0.79 -3.14
C PRO A 178 15.47 0.89 -4.30
N PRO A 179 15.02 1.11 -5.54
CA PRO A 179 15.94 1.42 -6.63
C PRO A 179 16.80 2.62 -6.26
N ALA A 180 18.09 2.57 -6.60
CA ALA A 180 19.01 3.68 -6.43
C ALA A 180 18.53 4.83 -7.31
N GLY A 181 17.96 5.86 -6.68
CA GLY A 181 17.39 7.03 -7.35
C GLY A 181 18.43 7.93 -8.00
#